data_AF-A0A5Q4SJS0-F1
#
_entry.id   AF-A0A5Q4SJS0-F1
#
_cell.length_a   1.000
_cell.length_b   1.000
_cell.length_c   1.000
_cell.angle_alpha   90.00
_cell.angle_beta   90.00
_cell.angle_gamma   90.00
#
_symmetry.space_group_name_H-M   'P 1'
#
loop_
_entity.id
_entity.type
_entity.pdbx_description
1 polymer ?
#
loop_
_entity_poly.entity_id
_entity_poly.type
_entity_poly.pdbx_seq_one_letter_code
_entity_poly.pdbx_strand_id
1 'polypeptide(L)'
;MVLAKAIPWFKDPLGFVSNPEQMAYASQSMDMFADDPHSAFFRQARGSRGVAPLELPWLDVERAVLIATTRNPGDDGALALDYRADPSDPRVVGSDFWTDPLLCEWRVVAPTFSGFVSSLGL
;
A
#
# COMPACT_ATOMS: atom_id res chain seq x y z
N MET A 1 19.03 2.63 6.43
CA MET A 1 17.80 2.22 7.15
C MET A 1 17.37 0.84 6.62
N VAL A 2 16.86 -0.08 7.45
CA VAL A 2 16.56 -1.47 7.05
C VAL A 2 15.56 -1.53 5.88
N LEU A 3 14.51 -0.70 5.92
CA LEU A 3 13.50 -0.58 4.85
C LEU A 3 14.10 -0.22 3.48
N ALA A 4 15.13 0.61 3.42
CA ALA A 4 15.75 0.99 2.14
C ALA A 4 16.46 -0.19 1.44
N LYS A 5 16.80 -1.26 2.19
CA LYS A 5 17.30 -2.50 1.61
C LYS A 5 16.17 -3.37 1.07
N ALA A 6 15.04 -3.41 1.79
CA ALA A 6 13.86 -4.18 1.38
C ALA A 6 13.11 -3.52 0.20
N ILE A 7 13.13 -2.19 0.12
CA ILE A 7 12.33 -1.39 -0.81
C ILE A 7 13.20 -0.27 -1.44
N PRO A 8 14.23 -0.60 -2.24
CA PRO A 8 15.23 0.38 -2.70
C PRO A 8 14.66 1.48 -3.61
N TRP A 9 13.47 1.24 -4.17
CA TRP A 9 12.76 2.17 -5.04
C TRP A 9 11.91 3.19 -4.28
N PHE A 10 11.59 2.96 -3.01
CA PHE A 10 10.82 3.87 -2.17
C PHE A 10 11.77 4.88 -1.55
N LYS A 11 11.64 6.17 -1.87
CA LYS A 11 12.64 7.18 -1.49
C LYS A 11 12.30 7.91 -0.20
N ASP A 12 11.01 8.07 0.08
CA ASP A 12 10.59 8.85 1.23
C ASP A 12 10.59 8.05 2.54
N PRO A 13 10.87 8.71 3.67
CA PRO A 13 10.92 8.06 4.95
C PRO A 13 9.52 7.59 5.38
N LEU A 14 9.34 6.28 5.47
CA LEU A 14 8.13 5.67 6.03
C LEU A 14 8.11 5.71 7.56
N GLY A 15 6.91 5.84 8.12
CA GLY A 15 6.58 5.59 9.52
C GLY A 15 5.52 4.50 9.61
N PHE A 16 5.79 3.45 10.38
CA PHE A 16 4.79 2.42 10.63
C PHE A 16 3.67 2.96 11.51
N VAL A 17 2.43 2.61 11.17
CA VAL A 17 1.29 2.85 12.06
C VAL A 17 1.41 1.95 13.28
N SER A 18 1.10 2.49 14.45
CA SER A 18 1.50 1.88 15.73
C SER A 18 0.54 0.85 16.30
N ASN A 19 -0.71 0.83 15.84
CA ASN A 19 -1.76 -0.06 16.35
C ASN A 19 -2.94 -0.20 15.35
N PRO A 20 -3.86 -1.15 15.56
CA PRO A 20 -5.00 -1.38 14.66
C PRO A 20 -5.94 -0.19 14.48
N GLU A 21 -6.13 0.66 15.51
CA GLU A 21 -6.96 1.85 15.40
C GLU A 21 -6.34 2.87 14.44
N GLN A 22 -5.02 3.04 14.51
CA GLN A 22 -4.25 3.87 13.58
C GLN A 22 -4.19 3.27 12.18
N MET A 23 -4.13 1.94 12.05
CA MET A 23 -4.26 1.26 10.75
C MET A 23 -5.61 1.57 10.10
N ALA A 24 -6.70 1.47 10.87
CA ALA A 24 -8.03 1.78 10.39
C ALA A 24 -8.15 3.26 9.99
N TYR A 25 -7.69 4.17 10.85
CA TYR A 25 -7.68 5.61 10.56
C TYR A 25 -6.89 5.96 9.31
N ALA A 26 -5.64 5.45 9.19
CA ALA A 26 -4.81 5.69 8.02
C ALA A 26 -5.46 5.15 6.73
N SER A 27 -6.16 4.02 6.83
CA SER A 27 -6.82 3.36 5.70
C SER A 27 -8.08 4.09 5.20
N GLN A 28 -8.68 5.00 5.99
CA GLN A 28 -9.89 5.75 5.59
C GLN A 28 -9.65 6.64 4.37
N SER A 29 -8.42 7.13 4.16
CA SER A 29 -8.09 7.92 2.97
C SER A 29 -8.27 7.11 1.67
N MET A 30 -8.11 5.78 1.74
CA MET A 30 -8.29 4.91 0.58
C MET A 30 -9.72 4.90 0.05
N ASP A 31 -10.73 5.02 0.93
CA ASP A 31 -12.13 5.12 0.53
C ASP A 31 -12.37 6.36 -0.32
N MET A 32 -11.82 7.51 0.10
CA MET A 32 -11.89 8.77 -0.65
C MET A 32 -11.24 8.62 -2.04
N PHE A 33 -10.04 8.03 -2.12
CA PHE A 33 -9.34 7.87 -3.38
C PHE A 33 -10.02 6.89 -4.34
N ALA A 34 -10.65 5.83 -3.82
CA ALA A 34 -11.36 4.85 -4.63
C ALA A 34 -12.73 5.33 -5.13
N ASP A 35 -13.31 6.35 -4.49
CA ASP A 35 -14.64 6.86 -4.79
C ASP A 35 -14.64 8.15 -5.61
N ASP A 36 -13.53 8.89 -5.63
CA ASP A 36 -13.37 10.12 -6.40
C ASP A 36 -12.68 9.86 -7.77
N PRO A 37 -13.35 10.10 -8.91
CA PRO A 37 -12.74 9.99 -10.24
C PRO A 37 -11.51 10.88 -10.45
N HIS A 38 -11.40 12.01 -9.72
CA HIS A 38 -10.22 12.89 -9.80
C HIS A 38 -9.00 12.29 -9.11
N SER A 39 -9.18 11.23 -8.32
CA SER A 39 -8.14 10.53 -7.57
C SER A 39 -7.59 9.29 -8.29
N ALA A 40 -7.93 9.08 -9.57
CA ALA A 40 -7.47 7.94 -10.38
C ALA A 40 -5.94 7.81 -10.44
N PHE A 41 -5.20 8.91 -10.25
CA PHE A 41 -3.74 8.95 -10.15
C PHE A 41 -3.20 8.00 -9.05
N PHE A 42 -3.92 7.82 -7.95
CA PHE A 42 -3.50 6.97 -6.83
C PHE A 42 -3.66 5.46 -7.10
N ARG A 43 -4.32 5.09 -8.20
CA ARG A 43 -4.63 3.70 -8.59
C ARG A 43 -5.25 2.86 -7.48
N GLN A 44 -6.25 3.44 -6.82
CA GLN A 44 -7.05 2.77 -5.79
C GLN A 44 -8.48 2.61 -6.31
N ALA A 45 -9.06 1.43 -6.15
CA ALA A 45 -10.42 1.15 -6.58
C ALA A 45 -11.06 0.10 -5.67
N ARG A 46 -12.40 -0.02 -5.76
CA ARG A 46 -13.16 -1.08 -5.08
C ARG A 46 -13.29 -2.29 -6.00
N GLY A 47 -12.74 -3.43 -5.61
CA GLY A 47 -12.87 -4.68 -6.36
C GLY A 47 -14.34 -5.08 -6.60
N SER A 48 -15.22 -4.78 -5.64
CA SER A 48 -16.66 -5.05 -5.73
C SER A 48 -17.41 -4.33 -6.87
N ARG A 49 -16.83 -3.27 -7.45
CA ARG A 49 -17.44 -2.51 -8.55
C ARG A 49 -17.14 -3.07 -9.93
N GLY A 50 -16.13 -3.92 -10.06
CA GLY A 50 -15.70 -4.51 -11.33
C GLY A 50 -16.41 -5.82 -11.67
N VAL A 51 -16.44 -6.17 -12.95
CA VAL A 51 -16.86 -7.51 -13.43
C VAL A 51 -15.70 -8.51 -13.44
N ALA A 52 -14.46 -8.01 -13.36
CA ALA A 52 -13.24 -8.80 -13.31
C ALA A 52 -12.49 -8.50 -12.00
N PRO A 53 -11.71 -9.46 -11.47
CA PRO A 53 -10.84 -9.21 -10.33
C PRO A 53 -9.92 -8.02 -10.58
N LEU A 54 -9.81 -7.15 -9.58
CA LEU A 54 -8.86 -6.04 -9.62
C LEU A 54 -7.45 -6.57 -9.35
N GLU A 55 -6.52 -6.28 -10.26
CA GLU A 55 -5.12 -6.70 -10.18
C GLU A 55 -4.18 -5.50 -10.00
N LEU A 56 -2.96 -5.76 -9.52
CA LEU A 56 -1.90 -4.74 -9.56
C LEU A 56 -1.67 -4.31 -11.01
N PRO A 57 -1.43 -3.01 -11.28
CA PRO A 57 -0.99 -1.98 -10.34
C PRO A 57 -2.11 -1.20 -9.63
N TRP A 58 -3.35 -1.69 -9.65
CA TRP A 58 -4.45 -1.14 -8.86
C TRP A 58 -4.58 -1.83 -7.50
N LEU A 59 -4.68 -1.03 -6.43
CA LEU A 59 -4.97 -1.52 -5.09
C LEU A 59 -6.48 -1.67 -4.90
N ASP A 60 -6.89 -2.84 -4.43
CA ASP A 60 -8.27 -3.08 -3.99
C ASP A 60 -8.42 -2.62 -2.55
N VAL A 61 -9.07 -1.47 -2.35
CA VAL A 61 -9.20 -0.84 -1.03
C VAL A 61 -10.06 -1.65 -0.06
N GLU A 62 -10.91 -2.55 -0.58
CA GLU A 62 -11.75 -3.43 0.23
C GLU A 62 -10.97 -4.63 0.78
N ARG A 63 -9.78 -4.89 0.24
CA ARG A 63 -8.90 -6.00 0.61
C ARG A 63 -7.48 -5.53 0.94
N ALA A 64 -7.33 -4.28 1.34
CA ALA A 64 -6.06 -3.70 1.74
C ALA A 64 -6.13 -2.97 3.08
N VAL A 65 -5.01 -2.94 3.80
CA VAL A 65 -4.87 -2.15 5.04
C VAL A 65 -3.50 -1.48 5.07
N LEU A 66 -3.46 -0.17 5.29
CA LEU A 66 -2.19 0.56 5.39
C LEU A 66 -1.44 0.19 6.68
N ILE A 67 -0.13 -0.08 6.54
CA ILE A 67 0.78 -0.40 7.66
C ILE A 67 1.91 0.61 7.82
N ALA A 68 2.15 1.45 6.82
CA ALA A 68 3.08 2.56 6.93
C ALA A 68 2.71 3.67 5.95
N THR A 69 2.94 4.92 6.34
CA THR A 69 2.79 6.09 5.47
C THR A 69 4.05 6.94 5.52
N THR A 70 4.25 7.82 4.56
CA THR A 70 5.32 8.81 4.54
C THR A 70 5.25 9.70 5.79
N ARG A 71 6.41 10.03 6.36
CA ARG A 71 6.51 10.88 7.55
C ARG A 71 6.40 12.37 7.24
N ASN A 72 6.61 12.77 5.98
CA ASN A 72 6.53 14.15 5.58
C ASN A 72 5.07 14.52 5.30
N PRO A 73 4.53 15.58 5.93
CA PRO A 73 3.19 16.06 5.59
C PRO A 73 3.10 16.46 4.12
N GLY A 74 2.07 15.95 3.44
CA GLY A 74 1.83 16.22 2.01
C GLY A 74 2.41 15.19 1.05
N ASP A 75 3.24 14.25 1.52
CA ASP A 75 3.64 13.09 0.72
C ASP A 75 2.57 12.00 0.82
N ASP A 76 2.28 11.31 -0.29
CA ASP A 76 1.20 10.32 -0.39
C ASP A 76 1.68 8.86 -0.39
N GLY A 77 2.96 8.62 -0.10
CA GLY A 77 3.56 7.29 -0.13
C GLY A 77 3.08 6.40 1.03
N ALA A 78 2.75 5.13 0.73
CA ALA A 78 2.31 4.17 1.72
C ALA A 78 2.75 2.73 1.42
N LEU A 79 2.76 1.90 2.48
CA LEU A 79 2.78 0.45 2.40
C LEU A 79 1.45 -0.11 2.89
N ALA A 80 0.96 -1.15 2.22
CA ALA A 80 -0.27 -1.84 2.55
C ALA A 80 -0.07 -3.35 2.64
N LEU A 81 -0.83 -3.99 3.52
CA LEU A 81 -1.13 -5.41 3.44
C LEU A 81 -2.22 -5.60 2.40
N ASP A 82 -2.02 -6.51 1.46
CA ASP A 82 -3.00 -6.84 0.42
C ASP A 82 -3.44 -8.31 0.58
N TYR A 83 -4.69 -8.46 0.98
CA TYR A 83 -5.31 -9.73 1.35
C TYR A 83 -5.95 -10.47 0.16
N ARG A 84 -5.75 -10.02 -1.08
CA ARG A 84 -6.31 -10.69 -2.27
C ARG A 84 -5.78 -12.12 -2.46
N ALA A 85 -4.51 -12.37 -2.12
CA ALA A 85 -3.86 -13.66 -2.31
C ALA A 85 -4.07 -14.63 -1.13
N ASP A 86 -3.77 -14.19 0.10
CA ASP A 86 -3.86 -15.01 1.31
C ASP A 86 -4.38 -14.14 2.49
N PRO A 87 -5.48 -14.53 3.15
CA PRO A 87 -6.03 -13.77 4.27
C PRO A 87 -5.21 -13.90 5.57
N SER A 88 -4.38 -14.95 5.69
CA SER A 88 -3.60 -15.27 6.89
C SER A 88 -2.15 -14.75 6.82
N ASP A 89 -1.61 -14.62 5.61
CA ASP A 89 -0.27 -14.09 5.36
C ASP A 89 -0.27 -13.20 4.10
N PRO A 90 -0.91 -12.01 4.19
CA PRO A 90 -1.10 -11.15 3.03
C PRO A 90 0.23 -10.70 2.44
N ARG A 91 0.26 -10.41 1.14
CA ARG A 91 1.44 -9.79 0.53
C ARG A 91 1.58 -8.35 1.03
N VAL A 92 2.82 -7.86 1.03
CA VAL A 92 3.11 -6.45 1.29
C VAL A 92 3.26 -5.74 -0.05
N VAL A 93 2.53 -4.66 -0.25
CA VAL A 93 2.62 -3.79 -1.43
C VAL A 93 2.98 -2.37 -1.01
N GLY A 94 3.57 -1.60 -1.92
CA GLY A 94 3.80 -0.18 -1.70
C GLY A 94 3.41 0.65 -2.91
N SER A 95 2.96 1.88 -2.65
CA SER A 95 2.65 2.87 -3.68
C SER A 95 3.94 3.43 -4.26
N ASP A 96 4.16 3.25 -5.56
CA ASP A 96 5.30 3.78 -6.26
C ASP A 96 4.99 5.09 -6.95
N PHE A 97 5.63 6.16 -6.48
CA PHE A 97 5.66 7.47 -7.15
C PHE A 97 7.04 7.83 -7.72
N TRP A 98 8.05 6.97 -7.53
CA TRP A 98 9.45 7.30 -7.83
C TRP A 98 9.98 6.64 -9.09
N THR A 99 9.35 5.56 -9.58
CA THR A 99 9.73 4.99 -10.89
C THR A 99 9.06 5.75 -12.03
N ASP A 100 7.79 6.11 -11.87
CA ASP A 100 7.08 7.04 -12.75
C ASP A 100 6.38 8.11 -11.91
N PRO A 101 6.83 9.37 -11.93
CA PRO A 101 6.23 10.43 -11.14
C PRO A 101 4.86 10.89 -11.67
N LEU A 102 4.43 10.44 -12.85
CA LEU A 102 3.14 10.81 -13.45
C LEU A 102 2.00 9.87 -13.03
N LEU A 103 2.28 8.78 -12.31
CA LEU A 103 1.27 7.85 -11.83
C LEU A 103 1.74 7.03 -10.62
N CYS A 104 0.83 6.75 -9.69
CA CYS A 104 1.07 5.72 -8.67
C CYS A 104 1.04 4.32 -9.30
N GLU A 105 2.02 3.47 -9.00
CA GLU A 105 1.88 2.03 -9.21
C GLU A 105 1.94 1.27 -7.88
N TRP A 106 0.89 0.52 -7.55
CA TRP A 106 0.99 -0.41 -6.42
C TRP A 106 1.80 -1.63 -6.87
N ARG A 107 2.92 -1.89 -6.19
CA ARG A 107 3.80 -3.00 -6.51
C ARG A 107 4.14 -3.85 -5.29
N VAL A 108 4.42 -5.12 -5.54
CA VAL A 108 4.81 -6.07 -4.51
C VAL A 108 6.15 -5.68 -3.92
N VAL A 109 6.16 -5.50 -2.60
CA VAL A 109 7.36 -5.36 -1.78
C VAL A 109 7.83 -6.74 -1.33
N ALA A 110 6.89 -7.56 -0.84
CA ALA A 110 7.14 -8.93 -0.42
C ALA A 110 5.91 -9.79 -0.73
N PRO A 111 6.10 -11.06 -1.15
CA PRO A 111 4.99 -11.95 -1.48
C PRO A 111 4.15 -12.33 -0.25
N THR A 112 4.72 -12.22 0.95
CA THR A 112 4.06 -12.50 2.23
C THR A 112 4.49 -11.51 3.31
N PHE A 113 3.64 -11.30 4.31
CA PHE A 113 3.92 -10.43 5.44
C PHE A 113 4.97 -11.05 6.35
N SER A 114 4.88 -12.35 6.60
CA SER A 114 5.89 -13.11 7.33
C SER A 114 7.29 -12.98 6.70
N GLY A 115 7.36 -13.05 5.36
CA GLY A 115 8.59 -12.89 4.60
C GLY A 115 9.13 -11.46 4.67
N PHE A 116 8.24 -10.46 4.64
CA PHE A 116 8.62 -9.07 4.86
C PHE A 116 9.24 -8.86 6.24
N VAL A 117 8.55 -9.28 7.30
CA VAL A 117 9.01 -9.19 8.70
C VAL A 117 10.38 -9.88 8.87
N SER A 118 10.53 -11.09 8.34
CA SER A 118 11.80 -11.83 8.34
C SER A 118 12.92 -11.06 7.64
N SER A 119 12.62 -10.40 6.51
CA SER A 119 13.61 -9.59 5.77
C SER A 119 14.08 -8.35 6.55
N LEU A 120 13.26 -7.87 7.50
CA LEU A 120 13.61 -6.78 8.39
C LEU A 120 14.36 -7.25 9.65
N GLY A 121 14.49 -8.56 9.86
CA GLY A 121 15.11 -9.16 11.04
C GLY A 121 14.26 -9.03 12.30
N LEU A 122 12.94 -8.99 12.14
CA LEU A 122 11.94 -8.93 13.21
C LEU A 122 11.28 -10.30 13.44
#